data_AF-V5IHT7-F1
#
_entry.id   AF-V5IHT7-F1
#
_cell.length_a   1.000
_cell.length_b   1.000
_cell.length_c   1.000
_cell.angle_alpha   90.00
_cell.angle_beta   90.00
_cell.angle_gamma   90.00
#
_symmetry.space_group_name_H-M   'P 1'
#
loop_
_entity.id
_entity.type
_entity.pdbx_description
1 polymer ?
#
loop_
_entity_poly.entity_id
_entity_poly.type
_entity_poly.pdbx_seq_one_letter_code
_entity_poly.pdbx_strand_id
1 'polypeptide(L)'
;MTNVQLGDREAICGIVSKLGRFQVEDDVTERTTHVICGEKLRTLNLLFAMARGCWILPTKWVYRSLESGHWLDEDPFELSDMFPAVRLSRLDRQKAKKKRNKKGLLTRMGSFYVSHKSSPPHSKMCALIKILGGELTSYQHCNVALGPIEPSKRLPGITHVSEKWLLDSISDYSDQLLTRYTSD
;
A
#
# COMPACT_ATOMS: atom_id res chain seq x y z
N MET A 1 -4.98 10.50 6.04
CA MET A 1 -4.59 11.40 4.93
C MET A 1 -3.09 11.26 4.65
N THR A 2 -2.56 11.66 3.49
CA THR A 2 -1.10 11.64 3.22
C THR A 2 -0.64 12.85 2.40
N ASN A 3 0.49 13.46 2.80
CA ASN A 3 1.06 14.69 2.21
C ASN A 3 0.04 15.81 1.98
N VAL A 4 -0.91 15.96 2.89
CA VAL A 4 -1.86 17.08 2.89
C VAL A 4 -1.30 18.19 3.76
N GLN A 5 -1.31 19.42 3.26
CA GLN A 5 -0.87 20.62 3.99
C GLN A 5 -1.70 20.81 5.27
N LEU A 6 -1.14 21.43 6.30
CA LEU A 6 -1.80 21.51 7.61
C LEU A 6 -3.16 22.22 7.55
N GLY A 7 -3.25 23.35 6.83
CA GLY A 7 -4.52 24.08 6.66
C GLY A 7 -5.59 23.25 5.96
N ASP A 8 -5.21 22.46 4.95
CA ASP A 8 -6.14 21.54 4.27
C ASP A 8 -6.59 20.41 5.20
N ARG A 9 -5.75 19.92 6.13
CA ARG A 9 -6.13 18.85 7.06
C ARG A 9 -7.28 19.27 7.97
N GLU A 10 -7.19 20.46 8.56
CA GLU A 10 -8.23 21.01 9.43
C GLU A 10 -9.55 21.20 8.67
N ALA A 11 -9.47 21.78 7.46
CA ALA A 11 -10.63 21.94 6.59
C ALA A 11 -11.28 20.60 6.25
N ILE A 12 -10.49 19.60 5.85
CA ILE A 12 -10.98 18.25 5.53
C ILE A 12 -11.65 17.61 6.75
N CYS A 13 -11.06 17.72 7.95
CA CYS A 13 -11.68 17.21 9.18
C CYS A 13 -13.04 17.87 9.44
N GLY A 14 -13.16 19.19 9.25
CA GLY A 14 -14.42 19.91 9.35
C GLY A 14 -15.46 19.43 8.34
N ILE A 15 -15.05 19.19 7.08
CA ILE A 15 -15.94 18.69 6.02
C ILE A 15 -16.41 17.26 6.33
N VAL A 16 -15.51 16.38 6.76
CA VAL A 16 -15.85 15.00 7.15
C VAL A 16 -16.88 15.00 8.28
N SER A 17 -16.70 15.90 9.26
CA SER A 17 -17.64 16.04 10.38
C SER A 17 -19.00 16.56 9.92
N LYS A 18 -19.03 17.50 8.97
CA LYS A 18 -20.25 18.11 8.42
C LYS A 18 -21.06 17.15 7.53
N LEU A 19 -20.39 16.45 6.60
CA LEU A 19 -21.05 15.53 5.67
C LEU A 19 -21.31 14.14 6.28
N GLY A 20 -20.63 13.81 7.39
CA GLY A 20 -20.76 12.54 8.09
C GLY A 20 -20.21 11.34 7.30
N ARG A 21 -20.63 10.13 7.69
CA ARG A 21 -20.28 8.81 7.10
C ARG A 21 -18.82 8.35 7.25
N PHE A 22 -17.86 9.26 7.31
CA PHE A 22 -16.43 8.92 7.45
C PHE A 22 -15.86 9.36 8.80
N GLN A 23 -14.78 8.68 9.20
CA GLN A 23 -13.92 9.07 10.32
C GLN A 23 -12.49 9.19 9.80
N VAL A 24 -11.78 10.21 10.27
CA VAL A 24 -10.36 10.42 9.95
C VAL A 24 -9.50 9.61 10.92
N GLU A 25 -8.58 8.82 10.38
CA GLU A 25 -7.52 8.11 11.12
C GLU A 25 -6.14 8.58 10.62
N ASP A 26 -5.13 8.51 11.49
CA ASP A 26 -3.75 8.91 11.18
C ASP A 26 -3.03 7.89 10.28
N ASP A 27 -3.22 6.61 10.57
CA ASP A 27 -2.63 5.48 9.86
C ASP A 27 -3.65 4.79 8.95
N VAL A 28 -3.15 4.14 7.89
CA VAL A 28 -3.98 3.28 7.03
C VAL A 28 -4.17 1.92 7.70
N THR A 29 -5.40 1.64 8.12
CA THR A 29 -5.83 0.40 8.77
C THR A 29 -6.68 -0.47 7.85
N GLU A 30 -7.14 -1.62 8.34
CA GLU A 30 -8.05 -2.51 7.59
C GLU A 30 -9.44 -1.90 7.36
N ARG A 31 -9.85 -0.95 8.19
CA ARG A 31 -11.11 -0.22 8.06
C ARG A 31 -11.01 0.93 7.06
N THR A 32 -9.79 1.36 6.72
CA THR A 32 -9.58 2.46 5.78
C THR A 32 -10.13 2.09 4.40
N THR A 33 -10.94 3.01 3.87
CA THR A 33 -11.56 2.89 2.54
C THR A 33 -11.04 3.97 1.58
N HIS A 34 -10.71 5.15 2.11
CA HIS A 34 -10.28 6.32 1.36
C HIS A 34 -9.01 6.89 1.95
N VAL A 35 -8.10 7.34 1.09
CA VAL A 35 -6.90 8.09 1.46
C VAL A 35 -6.84 9.34 0.61
N ILE A 36 -6.93 10.50 1.27
CA ILE A 36 -6.72 11.78 0.62
C ILE A 36 -5.22 12.05 0.49
N CYS A 37 -4.78 12.29 -0.74
CA CYS A 37 -3.40 12.55 -1.14
C CYS A 37 -3.28 14.01 -1.58
N GLY A 38 -2.50 14.82 -0.85
CA GLY A 38 -2.28 16.23 -1.18
C GLY A 38 -1.20 16.40 -2.25
N GLU A 39 -0.04 15.80 -2.04
CA GLU A 39 1.09 15.86 -2.97
C GLU A 39 1.55 14.48 -3.46
N LYS A 40 2.20 14.49 -4.63
CA LYS A 40 2.65 13.32 -5.39
C LYS A 40 3.93 12.69 -4.81
N LEU A 41 3.92 12.29 -3.54
CA LEU A 41 5.07 11.62 -2.93
C LEU A 41 4.72 10.19 -2.53
N ARG A 42 5.65 9.27 -2.86
CA ARG A 42 5.56 7.88 -2.43
C ARG A 42 5.82 7.77 -0.93
N THR A 43 4.75 7.73 -0.15
CA THR A 43 4.79 7.53 1.30
C THR A 43 4.39 6.11 1.68
N LEU A 44 4.72 5.70 2.90
CA LEU A 44 4.21 4.44 3.46
C LEU A 44 2.68 4.40 3.46
N ASN A 45 1.99 5.48 3.86
CA ASN A 45 0.54 5.52 3.84
C ASN A 45 -0.03 5.31 2.43
N LEU A 46 0.62 5.87 1.40
CA LEU A 46 0.22 5.64 0.01
C LEU A 46 0.40 4.17 -0.38
N LEU A 47 1.54 3.55 -0.02
CA LEU A 47 1.81 2.14 -0.29
C LEU A 47 0.83 1.21 0.44
N PHE A 48 0.48 1.49 1.70
CA PHE A 48 -0.55 0.75 2.43
C PHE A 48 -1.94 0.92 1.79
N ALA A 49 -2.26 2.12 1.33
CA ALA A 49 -3.53 2.39 0.64
C ALA A 49 -3.62 1.60 -0.67
N MET A 50 -2.54 1.58 -1.46
CA MET A 50 -2.43 0.77 -2.67
C MET A 50 -2.56 -0.71 -2.37
N ALA A 51 -1.77 -1.23 -1.41
CA ALA A 51 -1.79 -2.65 -1.05
C ALA A 51 -3.18 -3.11 -0.58
N ARG A 52 -3.94 -2.24 0.09
CA ARG A 52 -5.31 -2.53 0.55
C ARG A 52 -6.39 -2.30 -0.51
N GLY A 53 -6.06 -1.73 -1.68
CA GLY A 53 -7.04 -1.33 -2.68
C GLY A 53 -8.01 -0.26 -2.17
N CYS A 54 -7.50 0.75 -1.47
CA CYS A 54 -8.26 1.93 -1.06
C CYS A 54 -8.48 2.88 -2.24
N TRP A 55 -9.53 3.70 -2.17
CA TRP A 55 -9.63 4.88 -3.00
C TRP A 55 -8.53 5.86 -2.64
N ILE A 56 -7.74 6.29 -3.62
CA ILE A 56 -6.71 7.32 -3.43
C ILE A 56 -7.14 8.53 -4.25
N LEU A 57 -7.49 9.60 -3.53
CA LEU A 57 -8.19 10.75 -4.07
C LEU A 57 -7.44 12.04 -3.72
N PRO A 58 -7.51 13.09 -4.57
CA PRO A 58 -6.96 14.40 -4.26
C PRO A 58 -7.87 15.16 -3.28
N THR A 59 -7.33 16.18 -2.62
CA THR A 59 -8.08 17.08 -1.73
C THR A 59 -9.31 17.70 -2.41
N LYS A 60 -9.23 17.99 -3.71
CA LYS A 60 -10.37 18.52 -4.50
C LYS A 60 -11.63 17.66 -4.41
N TRP A 61 -11.55 16.34 -4.25
CA TRP A 61 -12.74 15.49 -4.11
C TRP A 61 -13.54 15.84 -2.85
N VAL A 62 -12.85 16.13 -1.75
CA VAL A 62 -13.46 16.53 -0.48
C VAL A 62 -14.13 17.89 -0.63
N TYR A 63 -13.45 18.87 -1.23
CA TYR A 63 -13.99 20.21 -1.45
C TYR A 63 -15.21 20.22 -2.39
N ARG A 64 -15.14 19.49 -3.51
CA ARG A 64 -16.28 19.36 -4.43
C ARG A 64 -17.47 18.63 -3.79
N SER A 65 -17.21 17.68 -2.90
CA SER A 65 -18.25 17.02 -2.11
C SER A 65 -18.93 17.98 -1.14
N LEU A 66 -18.15 18.86 -0.49
CA LEU A 66 -18.71 19.93 0.34
C LEU A 66 -19.62 20.86 -0.46
N GLU A 67 -19.14 21.33 -1.63
CA GLU A 67 -19.90 22.21 -2.54
C GLU A 67 -21.23 21.57 -2.97
N SER A 68 -21.23 20.26 -3.21
CA SER A 68 -22.42 19.50 -3.63
C SER A 68 -23.34 19.11 -2.46
N GLY A 69 -22.92 19.33 -1.21
CA GLY A 69 -23.66 18.94 -0.01
C GLY A 69 -23.68 17.44 0.28
N HIS A 70 -22.96 16.61 -0.48
CA HIS A 70 -22.84 15.17 -0.27
C HIS A 70 -21.51 14.63 -0.84
N TRP A 71 -21.11 13.44 -0.42
CA TRP A 71 -19.95 12.74 -0.99
C TRP A 71 -20.17 12.42 -2.46
N LEU A 72 -19.31 12.95 -3.33
CA LEU A 72 -19.32 12.67 -4.76
C LEU A 72 -18.76 11.28 -5.06
N ASP A 73 -19.10 10.74 -6.24
CA ASP A 73 -18.50 9.52 -6.76
C ASP A 73 -16.97 9.66 -6.80
N GLU A 74 -16.28 8.61 -6.37
CA GLU A 74 -14.82 8.58 -6.26
C GLU A 74 -14.14 8.37 -7.62
N ASP A 75 -14.78 7.63 -8.53
CA ASP A 75 -14.20 7.20 -9.82
C ASP A 75 -13.62 8.35 -10.66
N PRO A 76 -14.31 9.50 -10.84
CA PRO A 76 -13.79 10.63 -11.62
C PRO A 76 -12.61 11.36 -10.97
N PHE A 77 -12.34 11.10 -9.70
CA PHE A 77 -11.31 11.76 -8.91
C PHE A 77 -10.13 10.85 -8.57
N GLU A 78 -10.22 9.56 -8.92
CA GLU A 78 -9.18 8.57 -8.62
C GLU A 78 -7.84 8.97 -9.26
N LEU A 79 -6.76 8.96 -8.46
CA LEU A 79 -5.41 9.33 -8.92
C LEU A 79 -4.73 8.21 -9.74
N SER A 80 -5.50 7.54 -10.59
CA SER A 80 -5.06 6.40 -11.41
C SER A 80 -4.08 6.78 -12.50
N ASP A 81 -4.22 7.98 -13.09
CA ASP A 81 -3.28 8.48 -14.11
C ASP A 81 -1.88 8.74 -13.52
N MET A 82 -1.82 9.08 -12.23
CA MET A 82 -0.57 9.34 -11.53
C MET A 82 0.04 8.09 -10.91
N PHE A 83 -0.82 7.15 -10.52
CA PHE A 83 -0.44 5.93 -9.86
C PHE A 83 -1.25 4.77 -10.45
N PRO A 84 -0.75 4.14 -11.53
CA PRO A 84 -1.47 3.07 -12.23
C PRO A 84 -1.92 1.93 -11.30
N ALA A 85 -1.13 1.64 -10.27
CA ALA A 85 -1.43 0.66 -9.23
C ALA A 85 -2.75 0.90 -8.49
N VAL A 86 -3.21 2.15 -8.35
CA VAL A 86 -4.41 2.51 -7.58
C VAL A 86 -5.65 1.84 -8.17
N ARG A 87 -5.84 2.00 -9.48
CA ARG A 87 -6.97 1.39 -10.20
C ARG A 87 -6.93 -0.13 -10.08
N LEU A 88 -5.76 -0.70 -10.36
CA LEU A 88 -5.57 -2.14 -10.44
C LEU A 88 -5.82 -2.80 -9.08
N SER A 89 -5.25 -2.25 -8.01
CA SER A 89 -5.40 -2.77 -6.65
C SER A 89 -6.82 -2.66 -6.12
N ARG A 90 -7.51 -1.56 -6.43
CA ARG A 90 -8.91 -1.37 -6.07
C ARG A 90 -9.81 -2.38 -6.78
N LEU A 91 -9.61 -2.59 -8.08
CA LEU A 91 -10.37 -3.57 -8.86
C LEU A 91 -10.13 -4.99 -8.36
N ASP A 92 -8.89 -5.33 -7.99
CA ASP A 92 -8.57 -6.63 -7.42
C ASP A 92 -9.27 -6.85 -6.07
N ARG A 93 -9.23 -5.86 -5.17
CA ARG A 93 -9.99 -5.89 -3.90
C ARG A 93 -11.48 -6.12 -4.12
N GLN A 94 -12.08 -5.47 -5.13
CA GLN A 94 -13.50 -5.66 -5.46
C GLN A 94 -13.80 -7.07 -5.97
N LYS A 95 -12.93 -7.64 -6.82
CA LYS A 95 -13.04 -9.02 -7.29
C LYS A 95 -12.90 -10.02 -6.14
N ALA A 96 -11.93 -9.81 -5.25
CA ALA A 96 -11.69 -10.65 -4.08
C ALA A 96 -12.92 -10.68 -3.14
N LYS A 97 -13.54 -9.52 -2.88
CA LYS A 97 -14.80 -9.43 -2.12
C LYS A 97 -15.94 -10.22 -2.76
N LYS A 98 -16.08 -10.16 -4.10
CA LYS A 98 -17.14 -10.86 -4.84
C LYS A 98 -16.92 -12.38 -4.91
N LYS A 99 -15.69 -12.83 -5.12
CA LYS A 99 -15.36 -14.25 -5.37
C LYS A 99 -14.98 -15.04 -4.11
N ARG A 100 -14.95 -14.42 -2.92
CA ARG A 100 -14.38 -14.98 -1.67
C ARG A 100 -12.98 -15.59 -1.86
N ASN A 101 -12.25 -15.17 -2.89
CA ASN A 101 -10.95 -15.72 -3.24
C ASN A 101 -9.88 -14.74 -2.80
N LYS A 102 -9.06 -15.15 -1.82
CA LYS A 102 -7.97 -14.34 -1.27
C LYS A 102 -6.70 -14.61 -2.06
N LYS A 103 -6.62 -14.12 -3.30
CA LYS A 103 -5.37 -14.10 -4.05
C LYS A 103 -4.85 -12.67 -4.02
N GLY A 104 -3.72 -12.46 -3.36
CA GLY A 104 -2.99 -11.20 -3.40
C GLY A 104 -1.76 -11.32 -4.29
N LEU A 105 -1.10 -10.19 -4.53
CA LEU A 105 0.09 -10.07 -5.38
C LEU A 105 1.15 -11.14 -5.02
N LEU A 106 1.41 -11.33 -3.72
CA LEU A 106 2.49 -12.18 -3.25
C LEU A 106 2.12 -13.66 -3.04
N THR A 107 0.86 -14.05 -3.27
CA THR A 107 0.38 -15.40 -2.92
C THR A 107 1.10 -16.53 -3.66
N ARG A 108 1.72 -16.25 -4.81
CA ARG A 108 2.44 -17.26 -5.61
C ARG A 108 3.96 -17.22 -5.42
N MET A 109 4.45 -16.34 -4.56
CA MET A 109 5.88 -16.06 -4.40
C MET A 109 6.53 -16.84 -3.24
N GLY A 110 5.77 -17.72 -2.59
CA GLY A 110 6.24 -18.51 -1.45
C GLY A 110 6.26 -17.71 -0.15
N SER A 111 7.15 -18.13 0.75
CA SER A 111 7.30 -17.54 2.08
C SER A 111 8.42 -16.51 2.13
N PHE A 112 8.24 -15.52 2.99
CA PHE A 112 9.08 -14.33 3.08
C PHE A 112 9.72 -14.22 4.45
N TYR A 113 10.93 -13.68 4.47
CA TYR A 113 11.59 -13.16 5.67
C TYR A 113 11.89 -11.68 5.49
N VAL A 114 11.83 -10.90 6.56
CA VAL A 114 12.22 -9.48 6.55
C VAL A 114 13.32 -9.29 7.59
N SER A 115 14.42 -8.66 7.19
CA SER A 115 15.51 -8.29 8.09
C SER A 115 15.02 -7.31 9.16
N HIS A 116 15.44 -7.48 10.41
CA HIS A 116 15.13 -6.53 11.49
C HIS A 116 15.74 -5.14 11.28
N LYS A 117 16.74 -5.03 10.40
CA LYS A 117 17.41 -3.78 10.03
C LYS A 117 16.77 -3.13 8.78
N SER A 118 15.58 -3.57 8.37
CA SER A 118 14.98 -3.09 7.14
C SER A 118 14.62 -1.60 7.19
N SER A 119 14.68 -0.95 6.03
CA SER A 119 14.14 0.40 5.81
C SER A 119 13.24 0.37 4.57
N PRO A 120 11.91 0.52 4.70
CA PRO A 120 11.11 0.87 5.89
C PRO A 120 11.17 -0.13 7.07
N PRO A 121 10.72 0.26 8.29
CA PRO A 121 10.82 -0.59 9.48
C PRO A 121 10.19 -1.98 9.32
N HIS A 122 10.81 -2.99 9.93
CA HIS A 122 10.43 -4.40 9.85
C HIS A 122 8.92 -4.65 10.03
N SER A 123 8.28 -3.98 10.99
CA SER A 123 6.86 -4.13 11.26
C SER A 123 5.98 -3.67 10.09
N LYS A 124 6.34 -2.56 9.42
CA LYS A 124 5.61 -2.03 8.28
C LYS A 124 5.81 -2.90 7.04
N MET A 125 7.03 -3.38 6.81
CA MET A 125 7.34 -4.33 5.73
C MET A 125 6.56 -5.65 5.88
N CYS A 126 6.58 -6.23 7.08
CA CYS A 126 5.79 -7.42 7.40
C CYS A 126 4.30 -7.20 7.17
N ALA A 127 3.77 -6.04 7.57
CA ALA A 127 2.36 -5.72 7.37
C ALA A 127 1.98 -5.61 5.89
N LEU A 128 2.83 -5.01 5.05
CA LEU A 128 2.62 -4.95 3.59
C LEU A 128 2.58 -6.35 2.97
N ILE A 129 3.54 -7.22 3.33
CA ILE A 129 3.59 -8.60 2.82
C ILE A 129 2.30 -9.35 3.17
N LYS A 130 1.84 -9.26 4.43
CA LYS A 130 0.59 -9.89 4.87
C LYS A 130 -0.63 -9.37 4.11
N ILE A 131 -0.72 -8.06 3.90
CA ILE A 131 -1.84 -7.45 3.15
C ILE A 131 -1.89 -7.98 1.72
N LEU A 132 -0.73 -8.15 1.09
CA LEU A 132 -0.59 -8.65 -0.27
C LEU A 132 -0.67 -10.19 -0.36
N GLY A 133 -1.01 -10.88 0.73
CA GLY A 133 -1.23 -12.31 0.77
C GLY A 133 0.05 -13.15 0.76
N GLY A 134 1.20 -12.58 1.14
CA GLY A 134 2.43 -13.30 1.37
C GLY A 134 2.51 -13.89 2.78
N GLU A 135 3.19 -15.02 2.91
CA GLU A 135 3.39 -15.71 4.19
C GLU A 135 4.74 -15.32 4.78
N LEU A 136 4.81 -15.03 6.08
CA LEU A 136 6.06 -14.69 6.76
C LEU A 136 6.57 -15.88 7.56
N THR A 137 7.87 -16.13 7.49
CA THR A 137 8.53 -17.23 8.19
C THR A 137 9.93 -16.83 8.67
N SER A 138 10.60 -17.74 9.38
CA SER A 138 12.00 -17.61 9.76
C SER A 138 12.91 -17.66 8.53
N TYR A 139 14.06 -17.01 8.64
CA TYR A 139 15.01 -16.90 7.54
C TYR A 139 15.38 -18.26 6.91
N GLN A 140 15.57 -19.30 7.73
CA GLN A 140 15.98 -20.63 7.27
C GLN A 140 14.94 -21.35 6.40
N HIS A 141 13.67 -20.93 6.48
CA HIS A 141 12.56 -21.59 5.79
C HIS A 141 11.90 -20.68 4.75
N CYS A 142 12.47 -19.49 4.49
CA CYS A 142 11.91 -18.54 3.55
C CYS A 142 12.39 -18.81 2.12
N ASN A 143 11.56 -18.45 1.14
CA ASN A 143 11.95 -18.42 -0.27
C ASN A 143 12.60 -17.08 -0.64
N VAL A 144 12.09 -15.98 -0.08
CA VAL A 144 12.54 -14.63 -0.36
C VAL A 144 12.86 -13.89 0.93
N ALA A 145 14.08 -13.34 1.03
CA ALA A 145 14.51 -12.54 2.16
C ALA A 145 14.65 -11.06 1.76
N LEU A 146 13.97 -10.16 2.48
CA LEU A 146 13.98 -8.72 2.23
C LEU A 146 14.89 -7.96 3.20
N GLY A 147 15.67 -7.04 2.66
CA GLY A 147 16.49 -6.09 3.40
C GLY A 147 17.90 -6.59 3.69
N PRO A 148 18.69 -5.81 4.46
CA PRO A 148 20.12 -6.06 4.59
C PRO A 148 20.41 -7.34 5.38
N ILE A 149 21.13 -8.26 4.73
CA ILE A 149 21.67 -9.50 5.28
C ILE A 149 23.13 -9.60 4.83
N GLU A 150 24.03 -9.81 5.80
CA GLU A 150 25.47 -9.93 5.54
C GLU A 150 25.74 -11.06 4.53
N PRO A 151 26.55 -10.83 3.48
CA PRO A 151 26.84 -11.84 2.45
C PRO A 151 27.32 -13.18 3.01
N SER A 152 28.15 -13.15 4.07
CA SER A 152 28.66 -14.34 4.75
C SER A 152 27.59 -15.18 5.47
N LYS A 153 26.41 -14.60 5.74
CA LYS A 153 25.26 -15.24 6.38
C LYS A 153 24.17 -15.63 5.37
N ARG A 154 24.40 -15.43 4.08
CA ARG A 154 23.43 -15.77 3.03
C ARG A 154 23.36 -17.29 2.86
N LEU A 155 22.16 -17.85 2.98
CA LEU A 155 21.93 -19.28 2.77
C LEU A 155 21.68 -19.55 1.28
N PRO A 156 22.23 -20.63 0.71
CA PRO A 156 21.97 -21.00 -0.68
C PRO A 156 20.49 -21.37 -0.86
N GLY A 157 19.92 -21.04 -2.02
CA GLY A 157 18.53 -21.34 -2.36
C GLY A 157 17.50 -20.31 -1.85
N ILE A 158 17.91 -19.32 -1.07
CA ILE A 158 17.08 -18.17 -0.68
C ILE A 158 17.35 -17.02 -1.65
N THR A 159 16.30 -16.35 -2.11
CA THR A 159 16.42 -15.15 -2.94
C THR A 159 16.51 -13.90 -2.05
N HIS A 160 17.67 -13.24 -2.03
CA HIS A 160 17.87 -12.01 -1.26
C HIS A 160 17.55 -10.79 -2.11
N VAL A 161 16.61 -9.96 -1.67
CA VAL A 161 16.22 -8.72 -2.37
C VAL A 161 16.20 -7.53 -1.42
N SER A 162 16.43 -6.33 -1.96
CA SER A 162 16.22 -5.10 -1.20
C SER A 162 14.73 -4.84 -0.92
N GLU A 163 14.44 -4.04 0.10
CA GLU A 163 13.09 -3.59 0.45
C GLU A 163 12.40 -2.89 -0.73
N LYS A 164 13.21 -2.21 -1.56
CA LYS A 164 12.75 -1.48 -2.74
C LYS A 164 11.97 -2.37 -3.69
N TRP A 165 12.31 -3.65 -3.82
CA TRP A 165 11.56 -4.60 -4.65
C TRP A 165 10.08 -4.63 -4.29
N LEU A 166 9.76 -4.73 -3.00
CA LEU A 166 8.38 -4.77 -2.54
C LEU A 166 7.68 -3.43 -2.78
N LEU A 167 8.37 -2.32 -2.50
CA LEU A 167 7.79 -0.98 -2.64
C LEU A 167 7.47 -0.66 -4.10
N ASP A 168 8.35 -1.05 -5.02
CA ASP A 168 8.19 -0.87 -6.46
C ASP A 168 7.11 -1.83 -6.98
N SER A 169 7.08 -3.09 -6.54
CA SER A 169 6.02 -4.05 -6.89
C SER A 169 4.63 -3.57 -6.52
N ILE A 170 4.49 -2.88 -5.37
CA ILE A 170 3.23 -2.23 -4.97
C ILE A 170 2.91 -1.04 -5.87
N SER A 171 3.92 -0.21 -6.18
CA SER A 171 3.75 1.04 -6.94
C SER A 171 3.38 0.80 -8.41
N ASP A 172 3.85 -0.30 -8.97
CA ASP A 172 3.53 -0.75 -10.33
C ASP A 172 2.37 -1.75 -10.37
N TYR A 173 1.97 -2.27 -9.20
CA TYR A 173 1.00 -3.35 -9.03
C TYR A 173 1.27 -4.55 -9.94
N SER A 174 2.53 -4.97 -9.96
CA SER A 174 3.05 -6.08 -10.76
C SER A 174 4.06 -6.85 -9.93
N ASP A 175 4.10 -8.17 -10.11
CA ASP A 175 5.16 -9.01 -9.58
C ASP A 175 6.46 -8.65 -10.32
N GLN A 176 7.24 -7.72 -9.77
CA GLN A 176 8.52 -7.34 -10.38
C GLN A 176 9.47 -8.54 -10.33
N LEU A 177 10.21 -8.76 -11.43
CA LEU A 177 11.23 -9.81 -11.50
C LEU A 177 12.24 -9.63 -10.36
N LEU A 178 12.29 -10.61 -9.45
CA LEU A 178 13.16 -10.60 -8.27
C LEU A 178 14.63 -10.37 -8.64
N THR A 179 15.06 -10.87 -9.80
CA THR A 179 16.43 -10.74 -10.34
C THR A 179 16.89 -9.30 -10.58
N ARG A 180 15.97 -8.34 -10.69
CA ARG A 180 16.33 -6.91 -10.84
C ARG A 180 16.74 -6.26 -9.52
N TYR A 181 16.46 -6.92 -8.41
CA TYR A 181 16.64 -6.38 -7.06
C TYR A 181 17.48 -7.27 -6.16
N THR A 182 18.03 -8.36 -6.71
CA THR A 182 19.02 -9.19 -6.05
C THR A 182 20.25 -8.33 -5.77
N SER A 183 20.58 -8.19 -4.48
CA SER A 183 21.85 -7.59 -4.11
C SER A 183 22.92 -8.66 -4.26
N ASP A 184 23.97 -8.38 -5.03
CA ASP A 184 25.19 -9.20 -5.04
C ASP A 184 25.73 -9.36 -3.60
#